data_AF-A0A7K2JWP4-F1
#
_entry.id   AF-A0A7K2JWP4-F1
#
_cell.length_a   1.000
_cell.length_b   1.000
_cell.length_c   1.000
_cell.angle_alpha   90.00
_cell.angle_beta   90.00
_cell.angle_gamma   90.00
#
_symmetry.space_group_name_H-M   'P 1'
#
loop_
_entity.id
_entity.type
_entity.pdbx_description
1 polymer ?
#
loop_
_entity_poly.entity_id
_entity_poly.type
_entity_poly.pdbx_seq_one_letter_code
_entity_poly.pdbx_strand_id
1 'polypeptide(L)'
;MPDQQPDEQPTTAHGYETGRTYSSVEITRRMKGRSAINKLYADLLAEMERFERARRAEIIAAGGDPDEDRDPFETVRAIADDWDRTADDPDGRAELLDRLADSLDTSEVRALRLAAEAAAAITPRLIQADADAGVRAADTADDLGVTESYVYRVLREHRAAQAEADDASGHDWHHPTPSAGLRCRRCNLAHKNWSGEDCPAAE
;
A
#
# COMPACT_ATOMS: atom_id res chain seq x y z
N MET A 1 -33.27 -90.43 -19.20
CA MET A 1 -32.26 -90.33 -20.28
C MET A 1 -31.20 -89.34 -19.79
N PRO A 2 -29.91 -89.66 -19.91
CA PRO A 2 -29.07 -90.20 -18.83
C PRO A 2 -28.05 -89.21 -18.23
N ASP A 3 -27.58 -89.58 -17.04
CA ASP A 3 -26.23 -89.53 -16.46
C ASP A 3 -25.22 -88.44 -16.89
N GLN A 4 -24.78 -87.62 -15.92
CA GLN A 4 -23.45 -87.75 -15.25
C GLN A 4 -23.24 -86.60 -14.24
N GLN A 5 -23.17 -86.95 -12.94
CA GLN A 5 -22.45 -86.20 -11.89
C GLN A 5 -20.97 -86.64 -11.89
N PRO A 6 -20.03 -86.08 -11.09
CA PRO A 6 -20.07 -84.95 -10.13
C PRO A 6 -18.91 -83.96 -10.36
N ASP A 7 -18.78 -82.91 -9.53
CA ASP A 7 -17.55 -82.64 -8.75
C ASP A 7 -17.58 -81.26 -8.06
N GLU A 8 -17.52 -81.34 -6.73
CA GLU A 8 -16.66 -80.57 -5.81
C GLU A 8 -16.55 -79.03 -5.93
N GLN A 9 -16.92 -78.39 -4.81
CA GLN A 9 -16.59 -77.03 -4.35
C GLN A 9 -15.11 -76.64 -4.59
N PRO A 10 -14.75 -75.34 -4.77
CA PRO A 10 -14.90 -74.36 -3.68
C PRO A 10 -15.30 -72.94 -4.08
N THR A 11 -15.86 -72.25 -3.08
CA THR A 11 -16.05 -70.81 -3.03
C THR A 11 -14.75 -70.10 -3.35
N THR A 12 -14.76 -69.25 -4.38
CA THR A 12 -13.68 -68.30 -4.67
C THR A 12 -13.67 -67.24 -3.57
N ALA A 13 -13.00 -67.57 -2.46
CA ALA A 13 -12.44 -66.57 -1.58
C ALA A 13 -11.57 -65.65 -2.43
N HIS A 14 -11.94 -64.37 -2.49
CA HIS A 14 -11.07 -63.31 -3.01
C HIS A 14 -9.84 -63.21 -2.09
N GLY A 15 -8.85 -64.06 -2.38
CA GLY A 15 -7.51 -63.94 -1.85
C GLY A 15 -6.91 -62.65 -2.37
N TYR A 16 -6.79 -61.68 -1.49
CA TYR A 16 -5.81 -60.62 -1.63
C TYR A 16 -4.44 -61.28 -1.80
N GLU A 17 -3.86 -61.18 -3.00
CA GLU A 17 -2.45 -61.49 -3.22
C GLU A 17 -1.59 -60.48 -2.45
N THR A 18 -1.47 -60.67 -1.14
CA THR A 18 -0.37 -60.14 -0.34
C THR A 18 0.89 -60.91 -0.71
N GLY A 19 1.50 -60.57 -1.85
CA GLY A 19 2.58 -61.39 -2.41
C GLY A 19 3.54 -60.73 -3.40
N ARG A 20 3.51 -59.41 -3.60
CA ARG A 20 4.64 -58.70 -4.22
C ARG A 20 5.19 -57.67 -3.24
N THR A 21 6.18 -58.11 -2.46
CA THR A 21 7.16 -57.20 -1.88
C THR A 21 7.88 -56.54 -3.03
N TYR A 22 7.39 -55.37 -3.47
CA TYR A 22 8.19 -54.47 -4.28
C TYR A 22 9.50 -54.28 -3.54
N SER A 23 10.60 -54.73 -4.14
CA SER A 23 11.90 -54.51 -3.53
C SER A 23 12.07 -53.01 -3.36
N SER A 24 12.71 -52.58 -2.27
CA SER A 24 13.00 -51.17 -2.01
C SER A 24 13.62 -50.47 -3.23
N VAL A 25 14.29 -51.22 -4.11
CA VAL A 25 14.84 -50.74 -5.38
C VAL A 25 13.76 -50.31 -6.39
N GLU A 26 12.63 -51.01 -6.51
CA GLU A 26 11.53 -50.63 -7.43
C GLU A 26 10.75 -49.41 -6.94
N ILE A 27 10.56 -49.28 -5.62
CA ILE A 27 9.99 -48.08 -4.98
C ILE A 27 10.95 -46.90 -5.15
N THR A 28 12.26 -47.11 -4.99
CA THR A 28 13.29 -46.09 -5.21
C THR A 28 13.37 -45.68 -6.69
N ARG A 29 13.11 -46.61 -7.63
CA ARG A 29 13.09 -46.33 -9.07
C ARG A 29 11.83 -45.57 -9.50
N ARG A 30 10.68 -45.79 -8.85
CA ARG A 30 9.45 -44.99 -9.03
C ARG A 30 9.51 -43.63 -8.34
N MET A 31 10.21 -43.50 -7.20
CA MET A 31 10.42 -42.20 -6.52
C MET A 31 11.45 -41.29 -7.21
N LYS A 32 12.19 -41.79 -8.22
CA LYS A 32 13.05 -40.97 -9.10
C LYS A 32 12.30 -40.01 -10.02
N GLY A 33 10.97 -39.97 -9.94
CA GLY A 33 10.09 -39.03 -10.64
C GLY A 33 9.77 -37.73 -9.88
N ARG A 34 10.43 -37.41 -8.76
CA ARG A 34 10.44 -36.02 -8.28
C ARG A 34 11.24 -35.22 -9.31
N SER A 35 10.54 -34.42 -10.13
CA SER A 35 11.19 -33.60 -11.16
C SER A 35 12.35 -32.82 -10.53
N ALA A 36 13.45 -32.65 -11.27
CA ALA A 36 14.57 -31.83 -10.80
C ALA A 36 14.09 -30.44 -10.32
N ILE A 37 12.99 -29.95 -10.89
CA ILE A 37 12.26 -28.75 -10.50
C ILE A 37 11.67 -28.86 -9.08
N ASN A 38 10.98 -29.94 -8.72
CA ASN A 38 10.44 -30.11 -7.36
C ASN A 38 11.54 -30.21 -6.30
N LYS A 39 12.68 -30.81 -6.66
CA LYS A 39 13.86 -30.84 -5.77
C LYS A 39 14.46 -29.45 -5.63
N LEU A 40 14.59 -28.70 -6.72
CA LEU A 40 15.05 -27.31 -6.71
C LEU A 40 14.14 -26.42 -5.86
N TYR A 41 12.82 -26.52 -5.98
CA TYR A 41 11.88 -25.77 -5.14
C TYR A 41 12.00 -26.14 -3.67
N ALA A 42 12.11 -27.43 -3.34
CA ALA A 42 12.31 -27.87 -1.97
C ALA A 42 13.65 -27.36 -1.39
N ASP A 43 14.72 -27.40 -2.19
CA ASP A 43 16.03 -26.90 -1.78
C ASP A 43 16.02 -25.38 -1.61
N LEU A 44 15.29 -24.63 -2.46
CA LEU A 44 15.10 -23.19 -2.36
C LEU A 44 14.32 -22.79 -1.09
N LEU A 45 13.18 -23.44 -0.83
CA LEU A 45 12.38 -23.20 0.37
C LEU A 45 13.19 -23.52 1.64
N ALA A 46 13.93 -24.62 1.64
CA ALA A 46 14.79 -25.00 2.76
C ALA A 46 15.97 -24.03 2.98
N GLU A 47 16.43 -23.34 1.95
CA GLU A 47 17.44 -22.29 2.06
C GLU A 47 16.82 -20.97 2.55
N MET A 48 15.62 -20.60 2.08
CA MET A 48 14.87 -19.46 2.59
C MET A 48 14.56 -19.59 4.07
N GLU A 49 14.04 -20.74 4.52
CA GLU A 49 13.78 -21.00 5.94
C GLU A 49 15.07 -20.93 6.79
N ARG A 50 16.21 -21.34 6.23
CA ARG A 50 17.51 -21.23 6.91
C ARG A 50 17.94 -19.78 7.02
N PHE A 51 17.79 -19.00 5.95
CA PHE A 51 18.08 -17.58 5.93
C PHE A 51 17.21 -16.82 6.92
N GLU A 52 15.89 -17.05 6.92
CA GLU A 52 14.95 -16.42 7.86
C GLU A 52 15.28 -16.75 9.32
N ARG A 53 15.61 -18.01 9.63
CA ARG A 53 16.06 -18.40 10.97
C ARG A 53 17.37 -17.72 11.38
N ALA A 54 18.34 -17.63 10.47
CA ALA A 54 19.60 -16.95 10.73
C ALA A 54 19.40 -15.45 10.97
N ARG A 55 18.54 -14.82 10.16
CA ARG A 55 18.22 -13.39 10.28
C ARG A 55 17.46 -13.08 11.57
N ARG A 56 16.48 -13.89 11.96
CA ARG A 56 15.81 -13.76 13.27
C ARG A 56 16.79 -13.89 14.43
N ALA A 57 17.70 -14.86 14.35
CA ALA A 57 18.72 -15.05 15.39
C ALA A 57 19.67 -13.83 15.48
N GLU A 58 20.00 -13.21 14.34
CA GLU A 58 20.80 -11.98 14.28
C GLU A 58 20.09 -10.78 14.94
N ILE A 59 18.81 -10.57 14.63
CA ILE A 59 17.99 -9.49 15.21
C ILE A 59 17.86 -9.68 16.73
N ILE A 60 17.54 -10.89 17.18
CA ILE A 60 17.46 -11.23 18.61
C ILE A 60 18.82 -11.03 19.30
N ALA A 61 19.92 -11.42 18.66
CA ALA A 61 21.27 -11.23 19.20
C ALA A 61 21.67 -9.74 19.29
N ALA A 62 21.14 -8.90 18.41
CA ALA A 62 21.29 -7.44 18.46
C ALA A 62 20.33 -6.77 19.47
N GLY A 63 19.43 -7.54 20.11
CA GLY A 63 18.45 -7.04 21.07
C GLY A 63 17.21 -6.41 20.45
N GLY A 64 16.97 -6.61 19.16
CA GLY A 64 15.76 -6.17 18.45
C GLY A 64 14.65 -7.21 18.49
N ASP A 65 13.43 -6.79 18.15
CA ASP A 65 12.30 -7.70 17.93
C ASP A 65 12.28 -8.15 16.45
N PRO A 66 12.35 -9.46 16.14
CA PRO A 66 12.23 -9.94 14.77
C PRO A 66 10.91 -9.55 14.06
N ASP A 67 9.89 -9.14 14.81
CA ASP A 67 8.64 -8.61 14.26
C ASP A 67 8.70 -7.10 13.94
N GLU A 68 9.70 -6.34 14.45
CA GLU A 68 9.93 -4.92 14.10
C GLU A 68 10.51 -4.74 12.69
N ASP A 69 11.22 -5.74 12.17
CA ASP A 69 11.73 -5.73 10.79
C ASP A 69 10.63 -6.00 9.75
N ARG A 70 9.42 -6.39 10.18
CA ARG A 70 8.29 -6.61 9.27
C ARG A 70 7.67 -5.28 8.89
N ASP A 71 7.55 -5.07 7.59
CA ASP A 71 6.88 -3.93 7.02
C ASP A 71 5.41 -3.87 7.47
N PRO A 72 5.02 -2.87 8.30
CA PRO A 72 3.69 -2.82 8.90
C PRO A 72 2.58 -2.58 7.88
N PHE A 73 2.93 -2.16 6.66
CA PHE A 73 1.99 -1.89 5.58
C PHE A 73 2.03 -2.95 4.46
N GLU A 74 2.78 -4.05 4.64
CA GLU A 74 2.92 -5.12 3.63
C GLU A 74 1.54 -5.61 3.12
N THR A 75 0.65 -6.01 4.04
CA THR A 75 -0.68 -6.50 3.69
C THR A 75 -1.55 -5.42 3.04
N VAL A 76 -1.50 -4.19 3.55
CA VAL A 76 -2.30 -3.08 2.99
C VAL A 76 -1.85 -2.76 1.57
N ARG A 77 -0.54 -2.75 1.31
CA ARG A 77 0.01 -2.58 -0.04
C ARG A 77 -0.35 -3.73 -0.97
N ALA A 78 -0.26 -4.98 -0.50
CA ALA A 78 -0.68 -6.12 -1.30
C ALA A 78 -2.16 -6.02 -1.73
N ILE A 79 -3.04 -5.55 -0.84
CA ILE A 79 -4.45 -5.29 -1.17
C ILE A 79 -4.58 -4.17 -2.21
N ALA A 80 -3.85 -3.06 -2.03
CA ALA A 80 -3.88 -1.93 -2.97
C ALA A 80 -3.37 -2.33 -4.37
N ASP A 81 -2.28 -3.09 -4.44
CA ASP A 81 -1.69 -3.58 -5.69
C ASP A 81 -2.63 -4.54 -6.42
N ASP A 82 -3.29 -5.45 -5.69
CA ASP A 82 -4.31 -6.35 -6.26
C ASP A 82 -5.55 -5.57 -6.74
N TRP A 83 -5.96 -4.54 -5.98
CA TRP A 83 -7.08 -3.65 -6.33
C TRP A 83 -6.79 -2.85 -7.61
N ASP A 84 -5.57 -2.33 -7.78
CA ASP A 84 -5.17 -1.59 -8.97
C ASP A 84 -5.05 -2.50 -10.20
N ARG A 85 -4.43 -3.68 -10.03
CA ARG A 85 -4.27 -4.68 -11.10
C ARG A 85 -5.59 -5.16 -11.70
N THR A 86 -6.67 -5.12 -10.91
CA THR A 86 -8.02 -5.54 -11.33
C THR A 86 -8.89 -4.36 -11.79
N ALA A 87 -8.31 -3.18 -12.10
CA ALA A 87 -9.05 -1.99 -12.55
C ALA A 87 -9.95 -2.25 -13.77
N ASP A 88 -9.42 -2.94 -14.78
CA ASP A 88 -10.10 -3.21 -16.06
C ASP A 88 -10.62 -4.66 -16.19
N ASP A 89 -10.60 -5.43 -15.10
CA ASP A 89 -11.02 -6.84 -15.06
C ASP A 89 -12.13 -7.06 -14.02
N PRO A 90 -13.41 -7.04 -14.44
CA PRO A 90 -14.55 -7.24 -13.54
C PRO A 90 -14.59 -8.62 -12.87
N ASP A 91 -14.13 -9.66 -13.56
CA ASP A 91 -14.15 -11.03 -13.01
C ASP A 91 -13.03 -11.19 -11.98
N GLY A 92 -11.82 -10.69 -12.29
CA GLY A 92 -10.72 -10.62 -11.33
C GLY A 92 -11.03 -9.74 -10.12
N ARG A 93 -11.81 -8.67 -10.32
CA ARG A 93 -12.34 -7.84 -9.23
C ARG A 93 -13.23 -8.63 -8.28
N ALA A 94 -14.15 -9.42 -8.82
CA ALA A 94 -15.06 -10.22 -8.01
C ALA A 94 -14.30 -11.27 -7.19
N GLU A 95 -13.34 -11.97 -7.82
CA GLU A 95 -12.51 -12.96 -7.12
C GLU A 95 -11.66 -12.34 -6.00
N LEU A 96 -11.09 -11.14 -6.23
CA LEU A 96 -10.40 -10.40 -5.18
C LEU A 96 -11.33 -10.10 -3.99
N LEU A 97 -12.54 -9.62 -4.25
CA LEU A 97 -13.51 -9.30 -3.19
C LEU A 97 -13.91 -10.55 -2.40
N ASP A 98 -14.10 -11.69 -3.06
CA ASP A 98 -14.39 -12.97 -2.39
C ASP A 98 -13.21 -13.39 -1.48
N ARG A 99 -11.97 -13.32 -1.98
CA ARG A 99 -10.77 -13.60 -1.15
C ARG A 99 -10.64 -12.66 0.06
N LEU A 100 -10.96 -11.38 -0.10
CA LEU A 100 -10.94 -10.41 0.99
C LEU A 100 -12.06 -10.67 2.00
N ALA A 101 -13.24 -11.08 1.55
CA ALA A 101 -14.35 -11.44 2.44
C ALA A 101 -14.04 -12.68 3.28
N ASP A 102 -13.28 -13.63 2.74
CA ASP A 102 -12.85 -14.83 3.47
C ASP A 102 -11.69 -14.57 4.44
N SER A 103 -10.86 -13.56 4.18
CA SER A 103 -9.64 -13.27 4.95
C SER A 103 -9.75 -12.14 5.96
N LEU A 104 -10.68 -11.20 5.76
CA LEU A 104 -10.87 -10.04 6.64
C LEU A 104 -12.15 -10.14 7.45
N ASP A 105 -12.04 -9.96 8.75
CA ASP A 105 -13.19 -9.83 9.62
C ASP A 105 -13.74 -8.39 9.68
N THR A 106 -14.92 -8.23 10.28
CA THR A 106 -15.57 -6.91 10.39
C THR A 106 -14.76 -5.88 11.19
N SER A 107 -13.92 -6.31 12.12
CA SER A 107 -13.07 -5.43 12.93
C SER A 107 -11.86 -4.92 12.14
N GLU A 108 -11.28 -5.78 11.30
CA GLU A 108 -10.20 -5.44 10.37
C GLU A 108 -10.70 -4.50 9.28
N VAL A 109 -11.88 -4.77 8.70
CA VAL A 109 -12.53 -3.86 7.74
C VAL A 109 -12.81 -2.49 8.38
N ARG A 110 -13.25 -2.46 9.65
CA ARG A 110 -13.42 -1.22 10.39
C ARG A 110 -12.09 -0.47 10.57
N ALA A 111 -11.01 -1.17 10.89
CA ALA A 111 -9.69 -0.57 11.02
C ALA A 111 -9.20 0.03 9.70
N LEU A 112 -9.30 -0.70 8.59
CA LEU A 112 -8.96 -0.22 7.25
C LEU A 112 -9.78 1.01 6.86
N ARG A 113 -11.08 1.02 7.15
CA ARG A 113 -11.95 2.18 6.88
C ARG A 113 -11.51 3.43 7.64
N LEU A 114 -11.20 3.30 8.93
CA LEU A 114 -10.72 4.42 9.75
C LEU A 114 -9.33 4.88 9.30
N ALA A 115 -8.45 3.96 8.91
CA ALA A 115 -7.15 4.27 8.35
C ALA A 115 -7.28 5.05 7.03
N ALA A 116 -8.22 4.67 6.16
CA ALA A 116 -8.51 5.39 4.91
C ALA A 116 -9.05 6.81 5.17
N GLU A 117 -9.93 6.99 6.17
CA GLU A 117 -10.40 8.32 6.60
C GLU A 117 -9.24 9.18 7.11
N ALA A 118 -8.36 8.62 7.94
CA ALA A 118 -7.18 9.33 8.44
C ALA A 118 -6.20 9.67 7.30
N ALA A 119 -5.98 8.74 6.37
CA ALA A 119 -5.15 8.94 5.18
C ALA A 119 -5.69 10.10 4.34
N ALA A 120 -6.99 10.11 4.02
CA ALA A 120 -7.62 11.20 3.28
C ALA A 120 -7.51 12.56 4.01
N ALA A 121 -7.57 12.56 5.35
CA ALA A 121 -7.42 13.78 6.15
C ALA A 121 -5.98 14.32 6.21
N ILE A 122 -4.97 13.45 6.06
CA ILE A 122 -3.56 13.86 6.02
C ILE A 122 -3.07 14.18 4.60
N THR A 123 -3.70 13.64 3.54
CA THR A 123 -3.32 13.88 2.14
C THR A 123 -3.06 15.36 1.82
N PRO A 124 -3.90 16.34 2.22
CA PRO A 124 -3.62 17.74 1.93
C PRO A 124 -2.32 18.27 2.56
N ARG A 125 -1.97 17.77 3.75
CA ARG A 125 -0.73 18.15 4.45
C ARG A 125 0.50 17.56 3.78
N LEU A 126 0.40 16.32 3.27
CA LEU A 126 1.47 15.68 2.51
C LEU A 126 1.70 16.43 1.18
N ILE A 127 0.63 16.75 0.45
CA ILE A 127 0.70 17.57 -0.78
C ILE A 127 1.41 18.90 -0.52
N GLN A 128 1.10 19.56 0.59
CA GLN A 128 1.76 20.81 0.95
C GLN A 128 3.25 20.60 1.26
N ALA A 129 3.59 19.60 2.06
CA ALA A 129 4.98 19.30 2.42
C ALA A 129 5.84 18.99 1.18
N ASP A 130 5.29 18.23 0.23
CA ASP A 130 5.91 17.92 -1.05
C ASP A 130 6.13 19.18 -1.90
N ALA A 131 5.13 20.06 -1.96
CA ALA A 131 5.24 21.32 -2.68
C ALA A 131 6.30 22.24 -2.05
N ASP A 132 6.38 22.30 -0.72
CA ASP A 132 7.39 23.06 0.01
C ASP A 132 8.81 22.47 -0.20
N ALA A 133 8.91 21.16 -0.42
CA ALA A 133 10.13 20.46 -0.80
C ALA A 133 10.48 20.57 -2.30
N GLY A 134 9.59 21.16 -3.12
CA GLY A 134 9.78 21.35 -4.56
C GLY A 134 9.48 20.11 -5.42
N VAL A 135 8.77 19.11 -4.88
CA VAL A 135 8.30 17.95 -5.64
C VAL A 135 7.25 18.40 -6.66
N ARG A 136 7.28 17.82 -7.87
CA ARG A 136 6.32 18.21 -8.92
C ARG A 136 4.95 17.63 -8.59
N ALA A 137 3.90 18.39 -8.92
CA ALA A 137 2.52 17.96 -8.67
C ALA A 137 2.16 16.61 -9.31
N ALA A 138 2.73 16.29 -10.47
CA ALA A 138 2.55 14.99 -11.12
C ALA A 138 3.18 13.84 -10.30
N ASP A 139 4.39 14.03 -9.77
CA ASP A 139 5.07 13.01 -8.97
C ASP A 139 4.31 12.76 -7.66
N THR A 140 3.89 13.82 -6.96
CA THR A 140 3.02 13.71 -5.77
C THR A 140 1.68 13.06 -6.08
N ALA A 141 1.10 13.31 -7.26
CA ALA A 141 -0.17 12.71 -7.65
C ALA A 141 -0.03 11.19 -7.84
N ASP A 142 1.05 10.77 -8.52
CA ASP A 142 1.38 9.36 -8.74
C ASP A 142 1.66 8.66 -7.40
N ASP A 143 2.49 9.25 -6.53
CA ASP A 143 2.86 8.68 -5.23
C ASP A 143 1.66 8.51 -4.28
N LEU A 144 0.70 9.45 -4.32
CA LEU A 144 -0.48 9.43 -3.45
C LEU A 144 -1.69 8.72 -4.08
N GLY A 145 -1.60 8.28 -5.34
CA GLY A 145 -2.71 7.65 -6.05
C GLY A 145 -3.90 8.60 -6.28
N VAL A 146 -3.62 9.89 -6.53
CA VAL A 146 -4.64 10.92 -6.80
C VAL A 146 -4.42 11.55 -8.17
N THR A 147 -5.37 12.39 -8.61
CA THR A 147 -5.19 13.13 -9.87
C THR A 147 -4.34 14.37 -9.66
N GLU A 148 -3.53 14.75 -10.67
CA GLU A 148 -2.77 16.01 -10.64
C GLU A 148 -3.69 17.24 -10.45
N SER A 149 -4.91 17.18 -11.01
CA SER A 149 -5.94 18.22 -10.82
C SER A 149 -6.35 18.38 -9.36
N TYR A 150 -6.42 17.27 -8.61
CA TYR A 150 -6.69 17.29 -7.18
C TYR A 150 -5.55 17.97 -6.40
N VAL A 151 -4.29 17.66 -6.74
CA VAL A 151 -3.11 18.29 -6.13
C VAL A 151 -3.14 19.81 -6.31
N TYR A 152 -3.37 20.31 -7.54
CA TYR A 152 -3.47 21.74 -7.79
C TYR A 152 -4.65 22.40 -7.06
N ARG A 153 -5.77 21.69 -6.90
CA ARG A 153 -6.92 22.19 -6.15
C ARG A 153 -6.57 22.41 -4.69
N VAL A 154 -5.94 21.42 -4.04
CA VAL A 154 -5.48 21.51 -2.65
C VAL A 154 -4.50 22.67 -2.47
N LEU A 155 -3.50 22.81 -3.35
CA LEU A 155 -2.52 23.90 -3.25
C LEU A 155 -3.15 25.29 -3.42
N ARG A 156 -4.22 25.39 -4.23
CA ARG A 156 -4.97 26.65 -4.41
C ARG A 156 -5.79 26.99 -3.17
N GLU A 157 -6.51 26.01 -2.62
CA GLU A 157 -7.30 26.16 -1.39
C GLU A 157 -6.39 26.57 -0.22
N HIS A 158 -5.20 25.95 -0.11
CA HIS A 158 -4.22 26.30 0.91
C HIS A 158 -3.71 27.75 0.78
N ARG A 159 -3.33 28.19 -0.42
CA ARG A 159 -2.90 29.58 -0.65
C ARG A 159 -4.00 30.59 -0.35
N ALA A 160 -5.25 30.26 -0.66
CA ALA A 160 -6.39 31.12 -0.33
C ALA A 160 -6.58 31.22 1.19
N ALA A 161 -6.48 30.11 1.91
CA ALA A 161 -6.56 30.08 3.37
C ALA A 161 -5.40 30.86 4.04
N GLN A 162 -4.19 30.78 3.48
CA GLN A 162 -3.05 31.57 3.94
C GLN A 162 -3.27 33.07 3.71
N ALA A 163 -3.74 33.46 2.52
CA ALA A 163 -4.05 34.87 2.24
C ALA A 163 -5.13 35.42 3.19
N GLU A 164 -6.19 34.64 3.45
CA GLU A 164 -7.22 35.01 4.43
C GLU A 164 -6.67 35.10 5.86
N ALA A 165 -5.76 34.19 6.24
CA ALA A 165 -5.10 34.23 7.54
C ALA A 165 -4.13 35.42 7.68
N ASP A 166 -3.43 35.81 6.61
CA ASP A 166 -2.57 36.98 6.56
C ASP A 166 -3.40 38.28 6.66
N ASP A 167 -4.55 38.33 5.97
CA ASP A 167 -5.51 39.44 6.07
C ASP A 167 -6.14 39.53 7.47
N ALA A 168 -6.45 38.38 8.08
CA ALA A 168 -7.05 38.31 9.43
C ALA A 168 -6.03 38.53 10.56
N SER A 169 -4.77 38.14 10.36
CA SER A 169 -3.66 38.40 11.28
C SER A 169 -3.05 39.78 11.09
N GLY A 170 -3.62 40.58 10.19
CA GLY A 170 -3.36 42.01 10.03
C GLY A 170 -3.29 42.69 11.38
N HIS A 171 -2.05 42.88 11.84
CA HIS A 171 -1.65 44.05 12.59
C HIS A 171 -2.44 45.23 12.01
N ASP A 172 -3.13 45.97 12.88
CA ASP A 172 -3.79 47.24 12.58
C ASP A 172 -2.71 48.22 12.10
N TRP A 173 -2.26 48.03 10.87
CA TRP A 173 -1.60 49.05 10.10
C TRP A 173 -2.71 50.04 9.80
N HIS A 174 -2.93 50.97 10.72
CA HIS A 174 -3.60 52.22 10.43
C HIS A 174 -2.95 52.74 9.15
N HIS A 175 -3.68 52.66 8.05
CA HIS A 175 -3.32 53.31 6.81
C HIS A 175 -3.93 54.71 6.89
N PRO A 176 -3.15 55.79 7.13
CA PRO A 176 -3.67 57.14 7.05
C PRO A 176 -4.43 57.37 5.75
N THR A 177 -5.51 58.12 5.82
CA THR A 177 -6.39 58.30 4.67
C THR A 177 -5.76 59.31 3.68
N PRO A 178 -5.75 59.03 2.37
CA PRO A 178 -5.14 59.89 1.36
C PRO A 178 -5.97 61.14 0.94
N SER A 179 -5.56 62.33 1.38
CA SER A 179 -6.09 63.71 1.25
C SER A 179 -5.51 64.67 0.17
N ALA A 180 -5.22 64.32 -1.10
CA ALA A 180 -4.69 65.07 -2.29
C ALA A 180 -3.18 65.51 -2.51
N GLY A 181 -2.22 64.70 -3.08
CA GLY A 181 -0.93 65.30 -3.49
C GLY A 181 0.24 64.52 -4.13
N LEU A 182 0.93 63.60 -3.45
CA LEU A 182 2.35 63.29 -3.74
C LEU A 182 2.66 61.82 -4.10
N ARG A 183 3.08 61.54 -5.35
CA ARG A 183 3.41 60.17 -5.80
C ARG A 183 4.75 59.65 -5.24
N CYS A 184 4.72 58.57 -4.46
CA CYS A 184 5.91 57.78 -4.11
C CYS A 184 6.43 56.98 -5.33
N ARG A 185 7.70 57.19 -5.72
CA ARG A 185 8.32 56.52 -6.88
C ARG A 185 8.43 54.99 -6.75
N ARG A 186 8.29 54.44 -5.55
CA ARG A 186 8.42 52.99 -5.29
C ARG A 186 7.11 52.20 -5.46
N CYS A 187 5.95 52.87 -5.50
CA CYS A 187 4.64 52.20 -5.49
C CYS A 187 3.68 52.56 -6.64
N ASN A 188 4.05 53.43 -7.58
CA ASN A 188 3.26 53.80 -8.78
C ASN A 188 1.72 53.96 -8.56
N LEU A 189 1.31 54.50 -7.41
CA LEU A 189 -0.08 54.83 -7.10
C LEU A 189 -0.21 56.34 -6.87
N ALA A 190 -1.33 56.91 -7.30
CA ALA A 190 -1.59 58.34 -7.23
C ALA A 190 -2.00 58.74 -5.81
N HIS A 191 -1.09 59.35 -5.04
CA HIS A 191 -1.44 59.74 -3.68
C HIS A 191 -2.35 60.96 -3.68
N LYS A 192 -3.42 60.80 -2.92
CA LYS A 192 -4.05 61.91 -2.24
C LYS A 192 -3.41 61.95 -0.80
N ASN A 193 -3.04 63.10 -0.23
CA ASN A 193 -2.31 63.41 1.03
C ASN A 193 -2.46 62.52 2.28
N TRP A 194 -1.37 62.05 2.85
CA TRP A 194 -1.45 61.50 4.20
C TRP A 194 -1.26 62.61 5.24
N SER A 195 -2.07 62.58 6.30
CA SER A 195 -1.95 63.47 7.45
C SER A 195 -0.81 62.97 8.36
N GLY A 196 0.33 63.65 8.33
CA GLY A 196 1.06 63.94 9.56
C GLY A 196 2.32 63.15 9.93
N GLU A 197 2.85 62.22 9.13
CA GLU A 197 4.19 61.67 9.37
C GLU A 197 5.04 61.61 8.09
N ASP A 198 6.31 62.03 8.22
CA ASP A 198 7.29 62.06 7.13
C ASP A 198 7.79 60.65 6.78
N CYS A 199 7.98 60.41 5.48
CA CYS A 199 8.46 59.12 4.98
C CYS A 199 9.90 58.84 5.44
N PRO A 200 10.19 57.69 6.08
CA PRO A 200 11.54 57.36 6.57
C PRO A 200 12.58 57.10 5.46
N ALA A 201 12.20 57.23 4.19
CA ALA A 201 13.06 57.08 3.02
C ALA A 201 12.96 58.29 2.06
N ALA A 202 12.53 59.46 2.55
CA ALA A 202 12.61 60.71 1.79
C ALA A 202 14.05 61.25 1.84
N GLU A 203 14.78 61.09 0.74
CA GLU A 203 15.92 61.96 0.38
C GLU A 203 15.45 63.11 -0.51
#